data_AF-A0A925DRG8-F1
#
_entry.id   AF-A0A925DRG8-F1
#
_cell.length_a   1.000
_cell.length_b   1.000
_cell.length_c   1.000
_cell.angle_alpha   90.00
_cell.angle_beta   90.00
_cell.angle_gamma   90.00
#
_symmetry.space_group_name_H-M   'P 1'
#
loop_
_entity.id
_entity.type
_entity.pdbx_description
1 polymer ?
#
loop_
_entity_poly.entity_id
_entity_poly.type
_entity_poly.pdbx_seq_one_letter_code
_entity_poly.pdbx_strand_id
1 'polypeptide(L)' 'MNTHELSALITLLDDPDEVIYTQVKGKFLSFGKDVIPHLEAAWEDCYDEILQKRIESIIHTIQFE' A
#
# COMPACT_ATOMS: atom_id res chain seq x y z
N MET A 1 13.27 2.21 8.54
CA MET A 1 12.51 2.13 7.29
C MET A 1 12.72 3.43 6.53
N ASN A 2 13.06 3.40 5.24
CA ASN A 2 13.29 4.63 4.48
C ASN A 2 11.93 5.20 4.05
N THR A 3 11.55 6.36 4.58
CA THR A 3 10.25 6.99 4.31
C THR A 3 10.06 7.31 2.82
N HIS A 4 11.13 7.62 2.10
CA HIS A 4 11.08 7.86 0.65
C HIS A 4 10.72 6.61 -0.15
N GLU A 5 11.18 5.45 0.30
CA GLU A 5 10.86 4.18 -0.37
C GLU A 5 9.37 3.85 -0.20
N LEU A 6 8.84 4.03 1.01
CA LEU A 6 7.41 3.83 1.27
C LEU A 6 6.54 4.77 0.45
N SER A 7 6.84 6.07 0.44
CA SER A 7 6.08 7.03 -0.37
C SER A 7 6.11 6.66 -1.85
N ALA A 8 7.26 6.25 -2.39
CA ALA A 8 7.36 5.81 -3.78
C ALA A 8 6.52 4.55 -4.05
N LEU A 9 6.51 3.58 -3.14
CA LEU A 9 5.68 2.38 -3.26
C LEU A 9 4.19 2.70 -3.19
N ILE A 10 3.78 3.63 -2.32
CA ILE A 10 2.39 4.08 -2.23
C ILE A 10 1.94 4.74 -3.53
N THR A 11 2.77 5.60 -4.13
CA THR A 11 2.45 6.20 -5.44
C THR A 11 2.30 5.16 -6.55
N LEU A 12 3.07 4.06 -6.51
CA LEU A 12 2.96 2.97 -7.49
C LEU A 12 1.66 2.17 -7.35
N LEU A 13 0.95 2.24 -6.22
CA LEU A 13 -0.36 1.59 -6.06
C LEU A 13 -1.45 2.23 -6.92
N ASP A 14 -1.25 3.48 -7.37
CA ASP A 14 -2.15 4.20 -8.28
C ASP A 14 -2.01 3.74 -9.74
N ASP A 15 -0.94 3.00 -10.07
CA ASP A 15 -0.70 2.54 -11.43
C ASP A 15 -1.77 1.52 -11.84
N PRO A 16 -2.50 1.70 -12.97
CA PRO A 16 -3.55 0.79 -13.39
C PRO A 16 -3.04 -0.63 -13.71
N ASP A 17 -1.74 -0.84 -13.88
CA ASP A 17 -1.13 -2.15 -14.11
C ASP A 17 -1.21 -3.06 -12.85
N GLU A 18 -1.99 -4.14 -12.96
CA GLU A 18 -2.15 -5.16 -11.93
C GLU A 18 -0.84 -5.88 -11.56
N VAL A 19 0.14 -5.94 -12.47
CA VAL A 19 1.46 -6.50 -12.19
C VAL A 19 2.21 -5.60 -11.21
N ILE A 20 2.13 -4.29 -11.39
CA ILE A 20 2.73 -3.30 -10.49
C ILE A 20 2.08 -3.41 -9.11
N TYR A 21 0.75 -3.44 -9.05
CA TYR A 21 0.03 -3.64 -7.80
C TYR A 21 0.47 -4.93 -7.07
N THR A 22 0.56 -6.05 -7.78
CA THR A 22 0.96 -7.33 -7.20
C THR A 22 2.38 -7.29 -6.63
N GLN A 23 3.32 -6.71 -7.36
CA GLN A 23 4.72 -6.57 -6.91
C GLN A 23 4.84 -5.67 -5.67
N VAL A 24 4.16 -4.52 -5.70
CA VAL A 24 4.17 -3.54 -4.61
C VAL A 24 3.48 -4.10 -3.37
N LYS A 25 2.32 -4.74 -3.52
CA LYS A 25 1.63 -5.49 -2.46
C LYS A 25 2.57 -6.50 -1.81
N GLY A 26 3.30 -7.29 -2.59
CA GLY A 26 4.27 -8.26 -2.07
C GLY A 26 5.37 -7.64 -1.19
N LYS A 27 5.82 -6.42 -1.53
CA LYS A 27 6.76 -5.68 -0.68
C LYS A 27 6.12 -5.24 0.64
N PHE A 28 4.91 -4.69 0.60
CA PHE A 28 4.19 -4.31 1.82
C PHE A 28 3.94 -5.50 2.76
N LEU A 29 3.56 -6.66 2.20
CA LEU A 29 3.42 -7.90 2.97
C LEU A 29 4.75 -8.34 3.61
N SER A 30 5.87 -8.18 2.89
CA SER A 30 7.20 -8.50 3.41
C SER A 30 7.63 -7.59 4.56
N PHE A 31 7.18 -6.33 4.57
CA PHE A 31 7.42 -5.41 5.68
C PHE A 31 6.49 -5.66 6.88
N GLY A 32 5.34 -6.32 6.67
CA GLY A 32 4.41 -6.68 7.72
C GLY A 32 3.74 -5.48 8.40
N LYS A 33 3.42 -5.61 9.70
CA LYS A 33 2.59 -4.65 10.43
C LYS A 33 3.22 -3.26 10.60
N ASP A 34 4.53 -3.13 10.44
CA ASP A 34 5.25 -1.85 10.61
C ASP A 34 4.88 -0.80 9.55
N VAL A 35 4.32 -1.22 8.40
CA VAL A 35 3.89 -0.31 7.33
C VAL A 35 2.45 0.14 7.45
N ILE A 36 1.64 -0.48 8.32
CA ILE A 36 0.21 -0.15 8.47
C ILE A 36 -0.01 1.34 8.72
N PRO A 37 0.69 2.01 9.66
CA PRO A 37 0.46 3.43 9.92
C PRO A 37 0.74 4.33 8.70
N HIS A 38 1.65 3.91 7.82
CA HIS A 38 1.98 4.65 6.60
C HIS A 38 0.91 4.44 5.52
N LEU A 39 0.38 3.22 5.43
CA LEU A 39 -0.73 2.89 4.54
C LEU A 39 -2.03 3.58 4.97
N GLU A 40 -2.33 3.62 6.27
CA GLU A 40 -3.49 4.34 6.81
C GLU A 40 -3.41 5.84 6.52
N ALA A 41 -2.26 6.47 6.75
CA ALA A 41 -2.06 7.88 6.41
C ALA A 41 -2.29 8.15 4.91
N ALA A 42 -1.77 7.27 4.04
CA ALA A 42 -1.99 7.39 2.61
C ALA A 42 -3.45 7.13 2.19
N TRP A 43 -4.16 6.23 2.89
CA TRP A 43 -5.57 5.97 2.66
C TRP A 43 -6.43 7.19 3.03
N GLU A 44 -6.13 7.85 4.15
CA GLU A 44 -6.80 9.08 4.59
C GLU A 44 -6.58 10.25 3.62
N ASP A 45 -5.37 10.39 3.07
CA ASP A 45 -5.01 11.44 2.12
C ASP A 45 -5.43 11.12 0.66
N CYS A 46 -5.89 9.89 0.39
CA CYS A 46 -6.27 9.45 -0.95
C CYS A 46 -7.71 9.85 -1.30
N TYR A 47 -7.92 10.40 -2.50
CA TYR A 47 -9.25 10.72 -3.06
C TYR A 47 -9.68 9.78 -4.19
N ASP A 48 -8.79 8.88 -4.64
CA ASP A 48 -9.07 7.91 -5.70
C ASP A 48 -9.62 6.61 -5.09
N GLU A 49 -10.82 6.20 -5.52
CA GLU A 49 -11.48 5.00 -4.98
C GLU A 49 -10.72 3.70 -5.27
N ILE A 50 -9.98 3.63 -6.39
CA ILE A 50 -9.20 2.44 -6.77
C ILE A 50 -8.00 2.33 -5.85
N LEU A 51 -7.27 3.43 -5.66
CA LEU A 51 -6.12 3.49 -4.77
C LEU A 51 -6.52 3.21 -3.30
N GLN A 52 -7.63 3.80 -2.83
CA GLN A 52 -8.17 3.50 -1.49
C GLN A 52 -8.45 2.00 -1.31
N LYS A 53 -9.15 1.36 -2.26
CA LYS A 53 -9.46 -0.09 -2.19
C LYS A 53 -8.20 -0.95 -2.20
N ARG A 54 -7.18 -0.57 -2.97
CA ARG A 54 -5.90 -1.28 -3.03
C ARG A 54 -5.15 -1.18 -1.71
N ILE A 55 -5.08 0.01 -1.12
CA ILE A 55 -4.47 0.22 0.19
C ILE A 55 -5.22 -0.57 1.28
N GLU A 56 -6.55 -0.47 1.30
CA GLU A 56 -7.41 -1.21 2.24
C GLU A 56 -7.17 -2.73 2.14
N SER A 57 -7.12 -3.27 0.92
CA SER A 57 -6.83 -4.68 0.67
C SER A 57 -5.48 -5.10 1.27
N ILE A 58 -4.45 -4.26 1.13
CA ILE A 58 -3.11 -4.54 1.67
C ILE A 58 -3.14 -4.53 3.19
N ILE A 59 -3.72 -3.49 3.81
CA ILE A 59 -3.84 -3.38 5.28
C ILE A 59 -4.57 -4.60 5.84
N HIS A 60 -5.72 -4.96 5.27
CA HIS A 60 -6.49 -6.12 5.69
C HIS A 60 -5.69 -7.41 5.53
N THR A 61 -4.95 -7.57 4.42
CA THR A 61 -4.09 -8.74 4.23
C THR A 61 -3.03 -8.83 5.35
N ILE A 62 -2.33 -7.74 5.66
CA ILE A 62 -1.28 -7.70 6.71
C ILE A 62 -1.84 -7.95 8.12
N GLN A 63 -3.07 -7.52 8.40
CA GLN A 63 -3.67 -7.65 9.72
C GLN A 63 -4.22 -9.05 10.00
N PHE A 64 -4.69 -9.76 8.95
CA PHE A 64 -5.45 -11.01 9.09
C PHE A 64 -4.78 -12.25 8.48
N GLU A 65 -3.71 -12.10 7.67
CA GLU A 65 -2.77 -13.18 7.30
C GLU A 65 -1.51 -13.18 8.18
#